data_AF-A0A1E7FXI2-F1
#
_entry.id   AF-A0A1E7FXI2-F1
#
_cell.length_a   1.000
_cell.length_b   1.000
_cell.length_c   1.000
_cell.angle_alpha   90.00
_cell.angle_beta   90.00
_cell.angle_gamma   90.00
#
_symmetry.space_group_name_H-M   'P 1'
#
loop_
_entity.id
_entity.type
_entity.pdbx_description
1 polymer ?
#
loop_
_entity_poly.entity_id
_entity_poly.type
_entity_poly.pdbx_seq_one_letter_code
_entity_poly.pdbx_strand_id
1 'polypeptide(L)'
;MTQNCDEKTKENDQMMIPLEVDYDNIGSKNEGFLDEYNNDDGSSSSLYITSSLPHTSSCNNNRTRTTMTKCLHFRIRVATTATIFIIAILSAVLLFGTKGTPILRFRIENDKQSSSSSFFSSYTSSSNDMNMNMNINMNRTFQIMQITDIHLGEAEYTDWGPEQDRKTMKLLNQMFEYEKPDLIVLGGDQLTANNCLGNCTKYYQILGRFLSNYGIPWATIMGNHDDMAYEVEDGSGTVITHPNTLRRDLIKIDQSFPLSLSLSSQNSASLDNSNNLTGVTNYVLDVLDPITEKLALQIFFLDSGGGSMREAIEDDQVQWLRQQAAATASTIPAVAFQHIPTSAHEYIDADTCVGYQGEGVAEIQYDGGITDVMIESGRFHFLAVGHNHGNDYCCPYSSSSSNNNQENDLYFCFGRHSGYGGYGKLDRGVRMYELLLTNDDGNENNNVYYDKEAESFSEGTKVFQWRTWVRLESGDQVDFMDYDHSITQKDDI
;
A
#
# COMPACT_ATOMS: atom_id res chain seq x y z
N MET A 1 -63.77 -3.53 14.15
CA MET A 1 -64.96 -3.42 13.29
C MET A 1 -64.52 -2.81 11.97
N THR A 2 -65.03 -3.40 10.90
CA THR A 2 -64.90 -3.16 9.45
C THR A 2 -64.82 -1.72 8.93
N GLN A 3 -63.96 -1.54 7.90
CA GLN A 3 -64.07 -0.77 6.63
C GLN A 3 -64.74 0.62 6.60
N ASN A 4 -64.01 1.63 6.07
CA ASN A 4 -64.32 2.24 4.77
C ASN A 4 -63.23 3.22 4.26
N CYS A 5 -63.13 3.30 2.93
CA CYS A 5 -62.28 4.17 2.12
C CYS A 5 -62.90 5.58 1.95
N ASP A 6 -62.09 6.61 1.70
CA ASP A 6 -62.12 7.38 0.43
C ASP A 6 -61.17 8.60 0.39
N GLU A 7 -60.41 8.63 -0.70
CA GLU A 7 -59.77 9.68 -1.52
C GLU A 7 -59.64 11.15 -1.07
N LYS A 8 -58.44 11.74 -1.29
CA LYS A 8 -58.22 12.74 -2.36
C LYS A 8 -56.74 13.07 -2.60
N THR A 9 -56.36 12.95 -3.87
CA THR A 9 -55.15 13.41 -4.56
C THR A 9 -54.96 14.94 -4.55
N LYS A 10 -53.70 15.39 -4.55
CA LYS A 10 -53.23 16.55 -5.33
C LYS A 10 -51.71 16.46 -5.56
N GLU A 11 -51.35 16.17 -6.81
CA GLU A 11 -50.07 16.52 -7.43
C GLU A 11 -49.91 18.05 -7.47
N ASN A 12 -48.67 18.51 -7.42
CA ASN A 12 -48.24 19.75 -8.04
C ASN A 12 -46.83 19.53 -8.60
N ASP A 13 -46.79 19.17 -9.88
CA ASP A 13 -45.66 19.44 -10.77
C ASP A 13 -45.54 20.96 -10.96
N GLN A 14 -44.33 21.51 -10.81
CA GLN A 14 -43.90 22.65 -11.60
C GLN A 14 -42.47 22.42 -12.09
N MET A 15 -42.35 22.42 -13.42
CA MET A 15 -41.17 22.18 -14.23
C MET A 15 -40.67 23.52 -14.81
N MET A 16 -39.34 23.64 -14.93
CA MET A 16 -38.52 24.52 -15.79
C MET A 16 -38.50 26.03 -15.50
N ILE A 17 -37.31 26.66 -15.42
CA ILE A 17 -36.51 27.21 -16.56
C ILE A 17 -35.02 27.30 -16.15
N PRO A 18 -34.05 26.95 -17.02
CA PRO A 18 -32.60 27.02 -16.77
C PRO A 18 -32.03 28.42 -17.05
N LEU A 19 -30.94 28.79 -16.36
CA LEU A 19 -30.10 29.94 -16.71
C LEU A 19 -28.71 29.43 -17.12
N GLU A 20 -28.47 29.41 -18.42
CA GLU A 20 -27.15 29.50 -19.03
C GLU A 20 -26.63 30.94 -18.86
N VAL A 21 -25.36 31.11 -18.52
CA VAL A 21 -24.59 32.33 -18.85
C VAL A 21 -23.23 31.91 -19.38
N ASP A 22 -22.92 32.52 -20.52
CA ASP A 22 -21.84 32.26 -21.45
C ASP A 22 -20.47 32.79 -20.98
N TYR A 23 -19.42 32.19 -21.52
CA TYR A 23 -18.02 32.59 -21.38
C TYR A 23 -17.69 33.80 -22.27
N ASP A 24 -16.96 34.80 -21.76
CA ASP A 24 -15.79 35.36 -22.49
C ASP A 24 -14.93 36.37 -21.67
N ASN A 25 -13.63 36.06 -21.65
CA ASN A 25 -12.39 36.86 -21.59
C ASN A 25 -12.29 38.26 -20.93
N ILE A 26 -11.30 38.39 -20.02
CA ILE A 26 -10.18 39.38 -19.89
C ILE A 26 -9.55 39.07 -18.50
N GLY A 27 -8.31 38.61 -18.34
CA GLY A 27 -7.05 39.31 -18.58
C GLY A 27 -6.31 39.53 -17.24
N SER A 28 -5.17 38.87 -17.10
CA SER A 28 -4.12 38.91 -16.04
C SER A 28 -4.21 39.91 -14.86
N LYS A 29 -3.94 39.42 -13.64
CA LYS A 29 -2.72 39.69 -12.85
C LYS A 29 -2.74 39.03 -11.45
N ASN A 30 -1.52 38.80 -10.98
CA ASN A 30 -1.05 38.19 -9.73
C ASN A 30 -1.60 38.77 -8.41
N GLU A 31 -1.17 38.08 -7.34
CA GLU A 31 -1.23 38.39 -5.88
C GLU A 31 -2.45 37.73 -5.22
N GLY A 32 -2.35 36.91 -4.17
CA GLY A 32 -1.33 36.76 -3.14
C GLY A 32 -2.04 36.78 -1.78
N PHE A 33 -1.70 35.84 -0.91
CA PHE A 33 -1.92 35.86 0.54
C PHE A 33 -3.30 35.50 1.14
N LEU A 34 -3.20 34.68 2.20
CA LEU A 34 -4.11 34.54 3.33
C LEU A 34 -4.33 35.92 3.98
N ASP A 35 -5.54 36.22 4.44
CA ASP A 35 -5.79 36.82 5.77
C ASP A 35 -7.28 37.10 6.01
N GLU A 36 -7.69 36.80 7.24
CA GLU A 36 -8.68 37.48 8.07
C GLU A 36 -10.15 37.59 7.57
N TYR A 37 -11.00 36.73 8.14
CA TYR A 37 -12.44 37.00 8.25
C TYR A 37 -12.72 37.84 9.50
N ASN A 38 -13.08 39.11 9.28
CA ASN A 38 -13.86 39.92 10.22
C ASN A 38 -15.15 40.35 9.52
N ASN A 39 -16.31 40.06 10.12
CA ASN A 39 -17.25 41.09 10.57
C ASN A 39 -18.55 40.49 11.14
N ASP A 40 -18.95 41.12 12.26
CA ASP A 40 -20.28 41.22 12.83
C ASP A 40 -21.38 41.49 11.77
N ASP A 41 -22.55 40.86 11.88
CA ASP A 41 -23.71 41.45 12.59
C ASP A 41 -24.95 40.54 12.47
N GLY A 42 -25.76 40.54 13.53
CA GLY A 42 -26.77 39.52 13.81
C GLY A 42 -28.09 39.60 13.03
N SER A 43 -28.86 38.52 13.11
CA SER A 43 -30.27 38.59 13.54
C SER A 43 -30.80 37.23 13.97
N SER A 44 -31.52 37.27 15.09
CA SER A 44 -32.16 36.18 15.82
C SER A 44 -33.20 35.38 15.02
N SER A 45 -33.33 34.08 15.29
CA SER A 45 -34.58 33.54 15.83
C SER A 45 -34.42 32.11 16.37
N SER A 46 -34.82 31.96 17.63
CA SER A 46 -34.92 30.74 18.42
C SER A 46 -36.09 29.86 17.99
N LEU A 47 -35.95 28.53 18.01
CA LEU A 47 -37.08 27.65 18.36
C LEU A 47 -36.61 26.32 18.98
N TYR A 48 -37.03 26.11 20.23
CA TYR A 48 -36.94 24.89 21.02
C TYR A 48 -37.87 23.81 20.45
N ILE A 49 -37.42 22.55 20.29
CA ILE A 49 -38.26 21.36 20.54
C ILE A 49 -37.42 20.22 21.15
N THR A 50 -38.03 19.63 22.17
CA THR A 50 -37.59 18.66 23.17
C THR A 50 -37.40 17.22 22.68
N SER A 51 -36.48 16.52 23.34
CA SER A 51 -36.29 15.07 23.32
C SER A 51 -37.45 14.30 23.95
N SER A 52 -37.75 13.11 23.41
CA SER A 52 -38.37 12.01 24.17
C SER A 52 -38.10 10.64 23.52
N LEU A 53 -37.37 9.80 24.25
CA LEU A 53 -37.46 8.33 24.22
C LEU A 53 -38.52 7.93 25.26
N PRO A 54 -39.25 6.79 25.10
CA PRO A 54 -38.75 5.59 25.77
C PRO A 54 -39.10 4.20 25.15
N HIS A 55 -38.22 3.25 25.46
CA HIS A 55 -38.43 1.86 25.89
C HIS A 55 -39.11 0.78 25.00
N THR A 56 -38.24 -0.12 24.53
CA THR A 56 -38.19 -1.58 24.78
C THR A 56 -39.49 -2.38 24.94
N SER A 57 -39.68 -3.38 24.08
CA SER A 57 -40.31 -4.65 24.49
C SER A 57 -39.63 -5.85 23.84
N SER A 58 -39.25 -6.79 24.70
CA SER A 58 -38.73 -8.12 24.42
C SER A 58 -39.87 -9.05 24.02
N CYS A 59 -39.66 -9.89 23.00
CA CYS A 59 -40.48 -11.07 22.75
C CYS A 59 -39.57 -12.26 22.40
N ASN A 60 -39.38 -13.10 23.40
CA ASN A 60 -38.81 -14.43 23.31
C ASN A 60 -39.95 -15.39 22.94
N ASN A 61 -39.78 -16.24 21.91
CA ASN A 61 -40.64 -17.40 21.73
C ASN A 61 -39.90 -18.56 21.06
N ASN A 62 -39.60 -19.56 21.91
CA ASN A 62 -39.25 -20.91 21.52
C ASN A 62 -40.38 -21.56 20.72
N ARG A 63 -40.03 -22.23 19.61
CA ARG A 63 -40.81 -23.37 19.11
C ARG A 63 -39.92 -24.44 18.50
N THR A 64 -40.00 -25.61 19.13
CA THR A 64 -39.46 -26.92 18.74
C THR A 64 -40.27 -27.58 17.63
N ARG A 65 -39.66 -28.66 17.06
CA ARG A 65 -40.16 -29.69 16.11
C ARG A 65 -39.74 -29.44 14.64
N THR A 66 -39.26 -30.41 13.86
CA THR A 66 -39.18 -31.88 14.00
C THR A 66 -38.16 -32.39 12.98
N THR A 67 -37.42 -33.43 13.34
CA THR A 67 -36.60 -34.25 12.45
C THR A 67 -37.48 -35.02 11.45
N MET A 68 -37.13 -34.94 10.16
CA MET A 68 -37.52 -35.95 9.17
C MET A 68 -36.31 -36.34 8.34
N THR A 69 -35.81 -37.54 8.63
CA THR A 69 -34.78 -38.27 7.91
C THR A 69 -35.36 -38.78 6.59
N LYS A 70 -34.88 -38.27 5.45
CA LYS A 70 -35.03 -38.94 4.15
C LYS A 70 -33.65 -39.41 3.68
N CYS A 71 -33.41 -40.72 3.84
CA CYS A 71 -32.31 -41.42 3.19
C CYS A 71 -32.55 -41.42 1.68
N LEU A 72 -31.79 -40.63 0.93
CA LEU A 72 -31.70 -40.75 -0.51
C LEU A 72 -30.44 -41.57 -0.83
N HIS A 73 -30.64 -42.82 -1.27
CA HIS A 73 -29.57 -43.67 -1.79
C HIS A 73 -29.06 -43.10 -3.11
N PHE A 74 -27.90 -42.44 -3.09
CA PHE A 74 -27.19 -42.07 -4.31
C PHE A 74 -26.26 -43.22 -4.71
N ARG A 75 -26.58 -43.88 -5.84
CA ARG A 75 -25.69 -44.86 -6.47
C ARG A 75 -24.50 -44.11 -7.06
N ILE A 76 -23.30 -44.35 -6.52
CA ILE A 76 -22.04 -43.88 -7.10
C ILE A 76 -21.82 -44.64 -8.42
N ARG A 77 -22.03 -43.97 -9.55
CA ARG A 77 -21.43 -44.37 -10.82
C ARG A 77 -20.01 -43.79 -10.83
N VAL A 78 -19.03 -44.65 -11.03
CA VAL A 78 -17.62 -44.30 -11.23
C VAL A 78 -17.53 -43.31 -12.39
N ALA A 79 -17.25 -42.06 -12.08
CA ALA A 79 -17.04 -41.01 -13.06
C ALA A 79 -15.54 -40.83 -13.30
N THR A 80 -15.20 -40.76 -14.58
CA THR A 80 -13.89 -40.64 -15.20
C THR A 80 -13.01 -39.52 -14.63
N THR A 81 -11.71 -39.65 -14.88
CA THR A 81 -10.56 -38.81 -14.50
C THR A 81 -10.77 -37.28 -14.41
N ALA A 82 -11.74 -36.72 -15.13
CA ALA A 82 -12.12 -35.30 -15.01
C ALA A 82 -12.64 -34.90 -13.61
N THR A 83 -13.28 -35.82 -12.88
CA THR A 83 -13.84 -35.54 -11.54
C THR A 83 -12.75 -35.38 -10.47
N ILE A 84 -11.60 -36.05 -10.63
CA ILE A 84 -10.47 -35.94 -9.71
C ILE A 84 -9.75 -34.59 -9.88
N PHE A 85 -9.69 -34.06 -11.11
CA PHE A 85 -9.15 -32.72 -11.37
C PHE A 85 -10.05 -31.61 -10.81
N ILE A 86 -11.38 -31.78 -10.93
CA ILE A 86 -12.33 -30.83 -10.35
C ILE A 86 -12.28 -30.88 -8.82
N ILE A 87 -12.10 -32.06 -8.20
CA ILE A 87 -11.89 -32.17 -6.75
C ILE A 87 -10.54 -31.56 -6.34
N ALA A 88 -9.46 -31.70 -7.13
CA ALA A 88 -8.16 -31.06 -6.83
C ALA A 88 -8.24 -29.52 -6.89
N ILE A 89 -8.96 -28.98 -7.88
CA ILE A 89 -9.19 -27.54 -8.03
C ILE A 89 -10.18 -27.04 -6.96
N LEU A 90 -11.22 -27.81 -6.61
CA LEU A 90 -12.12 -27.48 -5.51
C LEU A 90 -11.49 -27.68 -4.13
N SER A 91 -10.51 -28.56 -3.95
CA SER A 91 -9.77 -28.69 -2.69
C SER A 91 -8.78 -27.56 -2.47
N ALA A 92 -8.26 -26.94 -3.54
CA ALA A 92 -7.55 -25.67 -3.42
C ALA A 92 -8.49 -24.51 -3.02
N VAL A 93 -9.78 -24.61 -3.34
CA VAL A 93 -10.83 -23.63 -2.99
C VAL A 93 -11.55 -23.96 -1.65
N LEU A 94 -11.43 -25.19 -1.13
CA LEU A 94 -12.10 -25.66 0.10
C LEU A 94 -11.15 -25.95 1.27
N LEU A 95 -9.88 -25.56 1.20
CA LEU A 95 -9.02 -25.40 2.37
C LEU A 95 -9.35 -24.07 3.11
N PHE A 96 -10.62 -23.82 3.39
CA PHE A 96 -11.01 -22.83 4.40
C PHE A 96 -10.93 -23.52 5.76
N GLY A 97 -9.77 -23.37 6.41
CA GLY A 97 -9.48 -24.02 7.67
C GLY A 97 -8.31 -23.47 8.49
N THR A 98 -7.65 -22.39 8.08
CA THR A 98 -6.86 -21.50 8.96
C THR A 98 -6.92 -20.08 8.36
N LYS A 99 -6.95 -19.05 9.21
CA LYS A 99 -6.70 -17.67 8.80
C LYS A 99 -5.23 -17.57 8.37
N GLY A 100 -4.88 -18.03 7.17
CA GLY A 100 -3.52 -17.97 6.67
C GLY A 100 -3.21 -16.56 6.19
N THR A 101 -2.34 -15.85 6.89
CA THR A 101 -1.72 -14.61 6.39
C THR A 101 -0.95 -14.95 5.09
N PRO A 102 -1.08 -14.15 4.00
CA PRO A 102 -0.34 -14.38 2.78
C PRO A 102 1.17 -14.44 3.03
N ILE A 103 1.87 -15.30 2.30
CA ILE A 103 3.34 -15.37 2.33
C ILE A 103 3.83 -14.81 1.00
N LEU A 104 4.63 -13.75 1.05
CA LEU A 104 5.18 -13.10 -0.12
C LEU A 104 6.26 -13.97 -0.76
N ARG A 105 6.19 -14.12 -2.08
CA ARG A 105 7.18 -14.83 -2.88
C ARG A 105 7.41 -14.07 -4.18
N PHE A 106 8.63 -14.12 -4.69
CA PHE A 106 8.86 -13.76 -6.08
C PHE A 106 8.05 -14.66 -7.02
N ARG A 107 7.66 -14.13 -8.17
CA ARG A 107 7.10 -14.90 -9.28
C ARG A 107 8.22 -15.31 -10.23
N ILE A 108 8.13 -16.52 -10.79
CA ILE A 108 9.04 -16.96 -11.84
C ILE A 108 8.55 -16.40 -13.18
N GLU A 109 9.37 -15.60 -13.84
CA GLU A 109 9.16 -15.25 -15.24
C GLU A 109 9.71 -16.37 -16.13
N ASN A 110 8.82 -17.01 -16.88
CA ASN A 110 9.23 -17.88 -17.96
C ASN A 110 9.36 -17.04 -19.22
N ASP A 111 10.52 -17.08 -19.87
CA ASP A 111 10.72 -16.45 -21.17
C ASP A 111 9.58 -16.82 -22.12
N LYS A 112 8.82 -15.80 -22.57
CA LYS A 112 7.74 -15.94 -23.56
C LYS A 112 8.24 -16.52 -24.90
N GLN A 113 9.55 -16.70 -25.07
CA GLN A 113 10.18 -17.27 -26.26
C GLN A 113 10.29 -18.81 -26.26
N SER A 114 9.86 -19.51 -25.20
CA SER A 114 9.78 -20.99 -25.21
C SER A 114 8.38 -21.54 -25.55
N SER A 115 7.59 -20.79 -26.33
CA SER A 115 6.37 -21.32 -26.96
C SER A 115 6.71 -22.31 -28.09
N SER A 116 7.21 -23.47 -27.72
CA SER A 116 7.10 -24.69 -28.53
C SER A 116 7.09 -25.91 -27.61
N SER A 117 5.88 -26.31 -27.23
CA SER A 117 5.43 -27.71 -27.19
C SER A 117 6.51 -28.81 -27.27
N SER A 118 7.28 -29.03 -26.21
CA SER A 118 7.99 -30.31 -25.99
C SER A 118 8.40 -30.49 -24.53
N PHE A 119 7.49 -30.27 -23.57
CA PHE A 119 7.85 -30.34 -22.14
C PHE A 119 7.81 -31.74 -21.51
N PHE A 120 7.43 -32.79 -22.24
CA PHE A 120 7.63 -34.17 -21.83
C PHE A 120 7.76 -35.05 -23.07
N SER A 121 8.98 -35.27 -23.56
CA SER A 121 9.26 -36.41 -24.43
C SER A 121 10.55 -37.09 -24.02
N SER A 122 10.36 -38.29 -23.46
CA SER A 122 11.28 -39.43 -23.41
C SER A 122 12.69 -39.20 -22.88
N TYR A 123 12.98 -39.74 -21.69
CA TYR A 123 14.17 -40.59 -21.58
C TYR A 123 13.89 -41.81 -20.70
N THR A 124 14.12 -42.96 -21.33
CA THR A 124 14.12 -44.30 -20.74
C THR A 124 15.35 -44.48 -19.87
N SER A 125 15.15 -45.18 -18.77
CA SER A 125 16.15 -45.69 -17.83
C SER A 125 17.38 -46.33 -18.48
N SER A 126 18.58 -45.79 -18.21
CA SER A 126 19.75 -46.56 -17.75
C SER A 126 21.01 -45.67 -17.60
N SER A 127 21.26 -45.13 -16.40
CA SER A 127 22.61 -44.86 -15.84
C SER A 127 22.46 -44.06 -14.53
N ASN A 128 23.22 -44.44 -13.51
CA ASN A 128 23.16 -43.93 -12.12
C ASN A 128 23.67 -42.49 -11.91
N ASP A 129 23.64 -41.63 -12.92
CA ASP A 129 23.92 -40.20 -12.76
C ASP A 129 22.84 -39.41 -13.49
N MET A 130 21.89 -38.87 -12.71
CA MET A 130 20.96 -37.84 -13.19
C MET A 130 20.94 -36.71 -12.17
N ASN A 131 21.96 -35.85 -12.24
CA ASN A 131 21.74 -34.43 -11.95
C ASN A 131 20.88 -33.90 -13.11
N MET A 132 19.60 -33.66 -12.84
CA MET A 132 18.74 -32.97 -13.79
C MET A 132 19.19 -31.51 -13.87
N ASN A 133 20.04 -31.20 -14.85
CA ASN A 133 20.30 -29.82 -15.25
C ASN A 133 19.13 -29.35 -16.09
N MET A 134 18.22 -28.58 -15.49
CA MET A 134 17.29 -27.75 -16.26
C MET A 134 17.96 -26.40 -16.49
N ASN A 135 18.45 -26.19 -17.71
CA ASN A 135 18.98 -24.90 -18.16
C ASN A 135 17.79 -24.01 -18.58
N ILE A 136 17.04 -23.55 -17.59
CA ILE A 136 15.88 -22.67 -17.76
C ILE A 136 16.24 -21.34 -17.13
N ASN A 137 16.09 -20.26 -17.89
CA ASN A 137 16.17 -18.91 -17.34
C ASN A 137 14.97 -18.71 -16.40
N MET A 138 15.22 -18.69 -15.09
CA MET A 138 14.21 -18.57 -14.04
C MET A 138 14.37 -17.25 -13.30
N ASN A 139 14.20 -16.16 -14.06
CA ASN A 139 14.16 -14.82 -13.49
C ASN A 139 13.00 -14.72 -12.50
N ARG A 140 13.25 -14.01 -11.40
CA ARG A 140 12.30 -13.85 -10.31
C ARG A 140 11.88 -12.39 -10.26
N THR A 141 10.62 -12.11 -10.52
CA THR A 141 10.06 -10.75 -10.46
C THR A 141 9.16 -10.58 -9.24
N PHE A 142 9.18 -9.41 -8.63
CA PHE A 142 8.27 -9.01 -7.57
C PHE A 142 7.90 -7.54 -7.76
N GLN A 143 6.61 -7.24 -7.85
CA GLN A 143 6.11 -5.89 -8.12
C GLN A 143 5.45 -5.28 -6.89
N ILE A 144 5.87 -4.06 -6.54
CA ILE A 144 5.29 -3.27 -5.46
C ILE A 144 4.58 -2.06 -6.07
N MET A 145 3.34 -1.81 -5.67
CA MET A 145 2.63 -0.56 -5.94
C MET A 145 2.57 0.26 -4.66
N GLN A 146 3.15 1.47 -4.68
CA GLN A 146 3.02 2.43 -3.59
C GLN A 146 1.82 3.34 -3.85
N ILE A 147 0.86 3.30 -2.92
CA ILE A 147 -0.28 4.22 -2.85
C ILE A 147 -0.07 5.10 -1.62
N THR A 148 0.05 6.41 -1.81
CA THR A 148 0.39 7.35 -0.74
C THR A 148 -0.45 8.62 -0.87
N ASP A 149 -0.70 9.29 0.26
CA ASP A 149 -1.33 10.60 0.31
C ASP A 149 -2.70 10.61 -0.39
N ILE A 150 -3.57 9.66 -0.04
CA ILE A 150 -4.92 9.59 -0.62
C ILE A 150 -5.95 10.45 0.11
N HIS A 151 -5.65 10.82 1.38
CA HIS A 151 -6.42 11.77 2.20
C HIS A 151 -7.94 11.50 2.25
N LEU A 152 -8.31 10.24 2.52
CA LEU A 152 -9.73 9.90 2.61
C LEU A 152 -10.41 10.62 3.77
N GLY A 153 -11.63 11.08 3.51
CA GLY A 153 -12.50 11.73 4.48
C GLY A 153 -12.21 13.21 4.72
N GLU A 154 -11.35 13.82 3.92
CA GLU A 154 -11.18 15.27 3.92
C GLU A 154 -12.51 15.99 3.66
N ALA A 155 -12.76 17.08 4.39
CA ALA A 155 -13.91 17.95 4.27
C ALA A 155 -15.24 17.18 4.16
N GLU A 156 -15.38 16.11 4.95
CA GLU A 156 -16.51 15.17 4.89
C GLU A 156 -17.89 15.84 4.97
N TYR A 157 -17.97 16.99 5.65
CA TYR A 157 -19.20 17.76 5.85
C TYR A 157 -19.60 18.63 4.65
N THR A 158 -18.81 18.62 3.57
CA THR A 158 -19.06 19.37 2.33
C THR A 158 -19.45 18.41 1.20
N ASP A 159 -19.99 18.94 0.09
CA ASP A 159 -20.19 18.14 -1.13
C ASP A 159 -18.86 17.83 -1.85
N TRP A 160 -17.80 18.61 -1.58
CA TRP A 160 -16.51 18.49 -2.27
C TRP A 160 -15.71 17.27 -1.80
N GLY A 161 -15.68 17.00 -0.49
CA GLY A 161 -14.89 15.94 0.13
C GLY A 161 -15.29 14.52 -0.33
N PRO A 162 -16.55 14.11 -0.15
CA PRO A 162 -17.05 12.81 -0.62
C PRO A 162 -16.88 12.59 -2.12
N GLU A 163 -16.91 13.67 -2.92
CA GLU A 163 -16.63 13.59 -4.36
C GLU A 163 -15.15 13.32 -4.64
N GLN A 164 -14.21 13.86 -3.85
CA GLN A 164 -12.79 13.51 -3.96
C GLN A 164 -12.54 12.06 -3.57
N ASP A 165 -13.12 11.58 -2.46
CA ASP A 165 -13.05 10.18 -2.06
C ASP A 165 -13.53 9.25 -3.20
N ARG A 166 -14.66 9.59 -3.83
CA ARG A 166 -15.21 8.82 -4.96
C ARG A 166 -14.25 8.79 -6.16
N LYS A 167 -13.57 9.90 -6.47
CA LYS A 167 -12.56 9.95 -7.54
C LYS A 167 -11.33 9.13 -7.18
N THR A 168 -10.83 9.24 -5.95
CA THR A 168 -9.73 8.41 -5.43
C THR A 168 -10.03 6.93 -5.62
N MET A 169 -11.20 6.44 -5.16
CA MET A 169 -11.54 5.02 -5.29
C MET A 169 -11.67 4.57 -6.75
N LYS A 170 -12.14 5.46 -7.65
CA LYS A 170 -12.20 5.19 -9.09
C LYS A 170 -10.81 5.09 -9.71
N LEU A 171 -9.91 6.01 -9.37
CA LEU A 171 -8.52 5.99 -9.80
C LEU A 171 -7.84 4.69 -9.37
N LEU A 172 -7.97 4.30 -8.09
CA LEU A 172 -7.37 3.08 -7.59
C LEU A 172 -7.90 1.83 -8.30
N ASN A 173 -9.20 1.77 -8.64
CA ASN A 173 -9.74 0.69 -9.46
C ASN A 173 -9.02 0.60 -10.81
N GLN A 174 -8.79 1.73 -11.48
CA GLN A 174 -8.09 1.76 -12.76
C GLN A 174 -6.62 1.34 -12.62
N MET A 175 -5.94 1.76 -11.55
CA MET A 175 -4.55 1.36 -11.32
C MET A 175 -4.39 -0.16 -11.20
N PHE A 176 -5.35 -0.84 -10.54
CA PHE A 176 -5.35 -2.30 -10.43
C PHE A 176 -5.75 -3.03 -11.73
N GLU A 177 -6.33 -2.32 -12.70
CA GLU A 177 -6.56 -2.84 -14.04
C GLU A 177 -5.30 -2.72 -14.92
N TYR A 178 -4.55 -1.62 -14.77
CA TYR A 178 -3.31 -1.38 -15.52
C TYR A 178 -2.14 -2.22 -15.01
N GLU A 179 -1.99 -2.28 -13.70
CA GLU A 179 -0.85 -2.91 -13.03
C GLU A 179 -1.34 -4.07 -12.15
N LYS A 180 -0.53 -5.14 -12.06
CA LYS A 180 -0.85 -6.32 -11.24
C LYS A 180 0.24 -6.54 -10.19
N PRO A 181 0.30 -5.67 -9.15
CA PRO A 181 1.34 -5.76 -8.15
C PRO A 181 1.20 -7.03 -7.32
N ASP A 182 2.34 -7.52 -6.84
CA ASP A 182 2.43 -8.62 -5.87
C ASP A 182 2.17 -8.13 -4.43
N LEU A 183 2.44 -6.84 -4.18
CA LEU A 183 2.19 -6.16 -2.91
C LEU A 183 1.77 -4.71 -3.13
N ILE A 184 0.76 -4.26 -2.39
CA ILE A 184 0.46 -2.84 -2.23
C ILE A 184 1.14 -2.33 -0.96
N VAL A 185 1.88 -1.22 -1.06
CA VAL A 185 2.36 -0.47 0.09
C VAL A 185 1.52 0.79 0.24
N LEU A 186 0.79 0.88 1.35
CA LEU A 186 0.11 2.10 1.77
C LEU A 186 1.14 3.00 2.47
N GLY A 187 1.58 4.03 1.75
CA GLY A 187 2.73 4.88 2.08
C GLY A 187 2.50 5.96 3.13
N GLY A 188 1.40 5.90 3.89
CA GLY A 188 0.99 6.93 4.85
C GLY A 188 0.02 7.96 4.25
N ASP A 189 -0.59 8.77 5.12
CA ASP A 189 -1.64 9.74 4.80
C ASP A 189 -2.79 9.14 3.98
N GLN A 190 -3.23 7.98 4.45
CA GLN A 190 -4.41 7.31 3.90
C GLN A 190 -5.68 8.04 4.31
N LEU A 191 -5.66 8.67 5.49
CA LEU A 191 -6.72 9.52 6.02
C LEU A 191 -6.21 10.95 6.20
N THR A 192 -7.12 11.91 6.17
CA THR A 192 -6.79 13.28 6.61
C THR A 192 -6.84 13.45 8.13
N ALA A 193 -7.67 12.67 8.83
CA ALA A 193 -7.99 12.70 10.28
C ALA A 193 -8.41 14.06 10.87
N ASN A 194 -7.61 15.11 10.69
CA ASN A 194 -7.88 16.46 11.16
C ASN A 194 -8.93 17.21 10.33
N ASN A 195 -9.59 16.56 9.37
CA ASN A 195 -10.63 17.20 8.56
C ASN A 195 -11.85 16.30 8.26
N CYS A 196 -12.02 15.22 9.04
CA CYS A 196 -13.19 14.33 8.96
C CYS A 196 -14.10 14.49 10.18
N LEU A 197 -15.36 14.06 10.03
CA LEU A 197 -16.35 14.17 11.10
C LEU A 197 -16.22 13.03 12.10
N GLY A 198 -15.82 13.35 13.33
CA GLY A 198 -15.71 12.35 14.39
C GLY A 198 -14.62 11.32 14.08
N ASN A 199 -14.69 10.11 14.64
CA ASN A 199 -13.63 9.11 14.44
C ASN A 199 -13.56 8.63 12.98
N CYS A 200 -12.38 8.80 12.36
CA CYS A 200 -12.18 8.59 10.93
C CYS A 200 -11.77 7.16 10.56
N THR A 201 -11.66 6.26 11.54
CA THR A 201 -11.40 4.83 11.35
C THR A 201 -12.33 4.13 10.34
N LYS A 202 -13.53 4.66 10.11
CA LYS A 202 -14.47 4.16 9.08
C LYS A 202 -13.87 4.20 7.67
N TYR A 203 -13.05 5.20 7.34
CA TYR A 203 -12.43 5.32 6.02
C TYR A 203 -11.36 4.25 5.82
N TYR A 204 -10.62 3.92 6.88
CA TYR A 204 -9.70 2.79 6.87
C TYR A 204 -10.43 1.45 6.67
N GLN A 205 -11.63 1.29 7.25
CA GLN A 205 -12.47 0.11 6.96
C GLN A 205 -12.96 0.07 5.51
N ILE A 206 -13.28 1.22 4.92
CA ILE A 206 -13.67 1.32 3.50
C ILE A 206 -12.50 0.92 2.61
N LEU A 207 -11.31 1.47 2.87
CA LEU A 207 -10.09 1.14 2.14
C LEU A 207 -9.74 -0.35 2.25
N GLY A 208 -9.69 -0.90 3.46
CA GLY A 208 -9.38 -2.33 3.64
C GLY A 208 -10.39 -3.27 2.99
N ARG A 209 -11.69 -2.93 2.97
CA ARG A 209 -12.72 -3.68 2.21
C ARG A 209 -12.49 -3.59 0.71
N PHE A 210 -12.17 -2.39 0.22
CA PHE A 210 -11.87 -2.17 -1.19
C PHE A 210 -10.67 -3.02 -1.62
N LEU A 211 -9.53 -2.93 -0.93
CA LEU A 211 -8.33 -3.72 -1.21
C LEU A 211 -8.60 -5.24 -1.11
N SER A 212 -9.34 -5.67 -0.09
CA SER A 212 -9.74 -7.07 0.07
C SER A 212 -10.53 -7.60 -1.13
N ASN A 213 -11.37 -6.77 -1.76
CA ASN A 213 -12.18 -7.17 -2.90
C ASN A 213 -11.36 -7.36 -4.18
N TYR A 214 -10.25 -6.63 -4.37
CA TYR A 214 -9.33 -6.87 -5.50
C TYR A 214 -8.47 -8.12 -5.31
N GLY A 215 -8.25 -8.52 -4.06
CA GLY A 215 -7.51 -9.75 -3.76
C GLY A 215 -5.99 -9.59 -3.78
N ILE A 216 -5.48 -8.37 -3.63
CA ILE A 216 -4.04 -8.08 -3.56
C ILE A 216 -3.66 -7.85 -2.09
N PRO A 217 -2.60 -8.49 -1.57
CA PRO A 217 -2.13 -8.24 -0.21
C PRO A 217 -1.53 -6.83 -0.10
N TRP A 218 -1.61 -6.25 1.10
CA TRP A 218 -1.04 -4.93 1.35
C TRP A 218 -0.34 -4.83 2.70
N ALA A 219 0.49 -3.80 2.84
CA ALA A 219 1.20 -3.45 4.06
C ALA A 219 1.17 -1.92 4.23
N THR A 220 1.01 -1.42 5.45
CA THR A 220 0.87 0.02 5.73
C THR A 220 1.99 0.57 6.61
N ILE A 221 2.48 1.74 6.22
CA ILE A 221 3.01 2.72 7.18
C ILE A 221 1.95 3.78 7.44
N MET A 222 2.15 4.55 8.50
CA MET A 222 1.28 5.66 8.88
C MET A 222 1.96 6.97 8.57
N GLY A 223 1.17 7.95 8.15
CA GLY A 223 1.61 9.33 7.95
C GLY A 223 1.14 10.28 9.04
N ASN A 224 1.51 11.54 8.92
CA ASN A 224 1.18 12.57 9.90
C ASN A 224 -0.32 12.88 9.92
N HIS A 225 -1.00 12.82 8.79
CA HIS A 225 -2.45 13.05 8.72
C HIS A 225 -3.27 11.85 9.20
N ASP A 226 -2.74 10.63 9.26
CA ASP A 226 -3.54 9.46 9.61
C ASP A 226 -4.16 9.55 11.02
N ASP A 227 -3.51 10.25 11.96
CA ASP A 227 -4.04 10.48 13.31
C ASP A 227 -3.91 11.94 13.80
N MET A 228 -3.77 12.89 12.87
CA MET A 228 -3.73 14.32 13.21
C MET A 228 -5.04 14.77 13.87
N ALA A 229 -4.92 15.52 14.97
CA ALA A 229 -6.08 16.02 15.70
C ALA A 229 -6.77 17.15 14.92
N TYR A 230 -8.10 17.17 14.94
CA TYR A 230 -8.90 18.30 14.46
C TYR A 230 -9.07 19.31 15.59
N GLU A 231 -8.64 20.53 15.35
CA GLU A 231 -8.83 21.67 16.26
C GLU A 231 -10.00 22.51 15.77
N VAL A 232 -11.13 22.45 16.48
CA VAL A 232 -12.23 23.40 16.28
C VAL A 232 -12.09 24.49 17.30
N GLU A 233 -11.89 25.72 16.85
CA GLU A 233 -12.14 26.88 17.70
C GLU A 233 -13.65 26.99 17.89
N ASP A 234 -14.15 26.61 19.07
CA ASP A 234 -15.49 27.06 19.42
C ASP A 234 -15.43 28.59 19.50
N GLY A 235 -16.48 29.31 19.09
CA GLY A 235 -16.47 30.78 19.04
C GLY A 235 -16.23 31.49 20.39
N SER A 236 -15.79 30.78 21.44
CA SER A 236 -15.24 31.31 22.69
C SER A 236 -13.70 31.37 22.72
N GLY A 237 -13.02 30.94 21.65
CA GLY A 237 -11.55 30.82 21.59
C GLY A 237 -11.02 29.54 22.24
N THR A 238 -11.90 28.56 22.53
CA THR A 238 -11.49 27.26 23.07
C THR A 238 -11.27 26.28 21.94
N VAL A 239 -10.06 25.75 21.83
CA VAL A 239 -9.75 24.64 20.93
C VAL A 239 -10.37 23.37 21.50
N ILE A 240 -11.44 22.87 20.87
CA ILE A 240 -12.00 21.56 21.13
C ILE A 240 -11.24 20.56 20.25
N THR A 241 -10.42 19.73 20.88
CA THR A 241 -9.81 18.57 20.21
C THR A 241 -10.91 17.54 19.90
N HIS A 242 -11.19 17.37 18.62
CA HIS A 242 -12.05 16.33 18.06
C HIS A 242 -11.19 15.55 17.04
N PRO A 243 -11.55 14.35 16.54
CA PRO A 243 -11.80 13.07 17.23
C PRO A 243 -10.57 12.34 17.84
N ASN A 244 -10.83 11.20 18.50
CA ASN A 244 -9.86 10.16 18.87
C ASN A 244 -9.54 9.20 17.69
N THR A 245 -9.23 9.70 16.50
CA THR A 245 -8.62 8.82 15.48
C THR A 245 -7.22 8.51 16.00
N LEU A 246 -6.96 7.25 16.36
CA LEU A 246 -5.68 6.86 16.93
C LEU A 246 -5.01 5.89 15.98
N ARG A 247 -3.74 6.15 15.68
CA ARG A 247 -2.92 5.27 14.83
C ARG A 247 -2.93 3.82 15.27
N ARG A 248 -2.93 3.58 16.60
CA ARG A 248 -3.06 2.23 17.20
C ARG A 248 -4.39 1.53 16.90
N ASP A 249 -5.45 2.28 16.62
CA ASP A 249 -6.76 1.74 16.28
C ASP A 249 -6.87 1.53 14.77
N LEU A 250 -6.21 2.38 13.96
CA LEU A 250 -6.06 2.19 12.52
C LEU A 250 -5.32 0.89 12.19
N ILE A 251 -4.14 0.65 12.77
CA ILE A 251 -3.39 -0.59 12.52
C ILE A 251 -4.15 -1.85 12.96
N LYS A 252 -4.98 -1.77 14.02
CA LYS A 252 -5.84 -2.89 14.44
C LYS A 252 -6.96 -3.18 13.44
N ILE A 253 -7.52 -2.13 12.83
CA ILE A 253 -8.52 -2.28 11.77
C ILE A 253 -7.88 -2.87 10.54
N ASP A 254 -6.70 -2.37 10.15
CA ASP A 254 -5.93 -2.90 9.04
C ASP A 254 -5.68 -4.41 9.21
N GLN A 255 -5.11 -4.82 10.35
CA GLN A 255 -4.84 -6.21 10.71
C GLN A 255 -6.08 -7.11 10.81
N SER A 256 -7.29 -6.53 10.84
CA SER A 256 -8.52 -7.31 10.85
C SER A 256 -8.85 -7.92 9.49
N PHE A 257 -8.24 -7.42 8.41
CA PHE A 257 -8.45 -7.91 7.06
C PHE A 257 -7.52 -9.09 6.72
N PRO A 258 -8.02 -10.16 6.08
CA PRO A 258 -7.21 -11.36 5.80
C PRO A 258 -5.99 -11.15 4.90
N LEU A 259 -6.01 -10.12 4.06
CA LEU A 259 -4.94 -9.80 3.11
C LEU A 259 -4.01 -8.68 3.61
N SER A 260 -4.26 -8.13 4.80
CA SER A 260 -3.31 -7.22 5.44
C SER A 260 -2.12 -8.00 5.97
N LEU A 261 -0.93 -7.58 5.56
CA LEU A 261 0.37 -8.06 6.04
C LEU A 261 0.98 -7.12 7.07
N SER A 262 0.31 -6.01 7.39
CA SER A 262 0.83 -4.99 8.30
C SER A 262 1.04 -5.55 9.71
N LEU A 263 2.21 -5.30 10.28
CA LEU A 263 2.54 -5.70 11.64
C LEU A 263 2.55 -4.46 12.54
N SER A 264 2.33 -4.68 13.84
CA SER A 264 2.47 -3.60 14.81
C SER A 264 3.72 -3.80 15.63
N SER A 265 4.52 -2.74 15.79
CA SER A 265 5.70 -2.72 16.66
C SER A 265 5.35 -3.10 18.12
N GLN A 266 4.10 -2.87 18.55
CA GLN A 266 3.61 -3.25 19.89
C GLN A 266 3.37 -4.76 20.06
N ASN A 267 3.25 -5.52 18.96
CA ASN A 267 2.98 -6.96 18.95
C ASN A 267 4.17 -7.78 18.43
N SER A 268 5.32 -7.15 18.15
CA SER A 268 6.49 -7.86 17.62
C SER A 268 7.08 -8.77 18.69
N ALA A 269 6.79 -10.07 18.59
CA ALA A 269 7.21 -11.10 19.54
C ALA A 269 8.72 -11.45 19.42
N SER A 270 9.50 -10.69 18.64
CA SER A 270 10.93 -10.91 18.47
C SER A 270 11.74 -9.79 19.13
N LEU A 271 12.55 -10.22 20.11
CA LEU A 271 13.60 -9.49 20.83
C LEU A 271 13.12 -8.60 21.99
N ASP A 272 13.06 -9.25 23.15
CA ASP A 272 13.05 -8.71 24.50
C ASP A 272 11.87 -7.81 24.88
N ASN A 273 11.24 -8.11 26.02
CA ASN A 273 10.16 -7.31 26.61
C ASN A 273 10.67 -5.98 27.20
N SER A 274 11.72 -5.41 26.60
CA SER A 274 12.26 -4.08 26.86
C SER A 274 12.56 -3.42 25.52
N ASN A 275 11.59 -2.70 24.97
CA ASN A 275 11.73 -1.31 24.51
C ASN A 275 10.47 -0.94 23.71
N ASN A 276 9.76 0.09 24.17
CA ASN A 276 8.67 0.72 23.43
C ASN A 276 9.25 1.36 22.16
N LEU A 277 9.40 0.59 21.09
CA LEU A 277 9.84 1.13 19.81
C LEU A 277 8.91 2.26 19.40
N THR A 278 9.44 3.47 19.26
CA THR A 278 8.69 4.66 18.86
C THR A 278 8.02 4.40 17.53
N GLY A 279 6.71 4.62 17.45
CA GLY A 279 5.93 4.24 16.26
C GLY A 279 4.95 3.09 16.52
N VAL A 280 3.98 2.89 15.63
CA VAL A 280 3.12 1.68 15.64
C VAL A 280 3.34 0.79 14.42
N THR A 281 3.94 1.32 13.35
CA THR A 281 4.16 0.66 12.05
C THR A 281 5.64 0.48 11.69
N ASN A 282 6.46 0.09 12.67
CA ASN A 282 7.83 -0.37 12.41
C ASN A 282 7.87 -1.90 12.34
N TYR A 283 8.19 -2.45 11.17
CA TYR A 283 8.28 -3.89 10.96
C TYR A 283 9.01 -4.25 9.66
N VAL A 284 9.27 -5.54 9.49
CA VAL A 284 9.92 -6.10 8.30
C VAL A 284 9.02 -7.19 7.72
N LEU A 285 8.87 -7.20 6.39
CA LEU A 285 8.26 -8.31 5.66
C LEU A 285 9.33 -9.05 4.86
N ASP A 286 9.27 -10.37 4.95
CA ASP A 286 10.14 -11.28 4.20
C ASP A 286 9.47 -11.68 2.89
N VAL A 287 10.21 -11.61 1.79
CA VAL A 287 9.83 -12.15 0.49
C VAL A 287 10.72 -13.34 0.18
N LEU A 288 10.09 -14.49 -0.06
CA LEU A 288 10.80 -15.74 -0.25
C LEU A 288 11.08 -16.02 -1.73
N ASP A 289 12.15 -16.78 -1.96
CA ASP A 289 12.40 -17.43 -3.22
C ASP A 289 11.35 -18.54 -3.46
N PRO A 290 10.66 -18.57 -4.61
CA PRO A 290 9.58 -19.54 -4.86
C PRO A 290 10.05 -20.99 -5.03
N ILE A 291 11.35 -21.22 -5.25
CA ILE A 291 11.94 -22.55 -5.50
C ILE A 291 12.61 -23.07 -4.22
N THR A 292 13.46 -22.25 -3.60
CA THR A 292 14.24 -22.67 -2.43
C THR A 292 13.49 -22.43 -1.11
N GLU A 293 12.40 -21.65 -1.14
CA GLU A 293 11.64 -21.19 0.03
C GLU A 293 12.46 -20.41 1.08
N LYS A 294 13.68 -19.99 0.70
CA LYS A 294 14.55 -19.18 1.55
C LYS A 294 14.24 -17.70 1.39
N LEU A 295 14.61 -16.92 2.40
CA LEU A 295 14.55 -15.45 2.35
C LEU A 295 15.35 -14.93 1.16
N ALA A 296 14.72 -14.08 0.34
CA ALA A 296 15.29 -13.53 -0.89
C ALA A 296 15.29 -12.01 -0.93
N LEU A 297 14.40 -11.34 -0.20
CA LEU A 297 14.31 -9.89 -0.07
C LEU A 297 13.63 -9.54 1.26
N GLN A 298 14.02 -8.42 1.86
CA GLN A 298 13.29 -7.82 2.99
C GLN A 298 12.76 -6.44 2.65
N ILE A 299 11.53 -6.17 3.08
CA ILE A 299 10.86 -4.89 2.93
C ILE A 299 10.69 -4.28 4.31
N PHE A 300 11.33 -3.15 4.54
CA PHE A 300 11.30 -2.42 5.80
C PHE A 300 10.22 -1.35 5.77
N PHE A 301 9.45 -1.27 6.85
CA PHE A 301 8.41 -0.27 7.08
C PHE A 301 8.82 0.54 8.31
N LEU A 302 8.93 1.85 8.16
CA LEU A 302 9.40 2.79 9.17
C LEU A 302 8.33 3.84 9.45
N ASP A 303 8.04 4.03 10.73
CA ASP A 303 7.03 4.96 11.20
C ASP A 303 7.69 6.31 11.54
N SER A 304 7.63 7.28 10.64
CA SER A 304 8.23 8.61 10.82
C SER A 304 7.45 9.54 11.76
N GLY A 305 6.42 9.03 12.43
CA GLY A 305 5.61 9.84 13.34
C GLY A 305 4.76 10.90 12.63
N GLY A 306 4.57 12.03 13.30
CA GLY A 306 3.57 13.03 12.93
C GLY A 306 2.19 12.78 13.56
N GLY A 307 1.26 13.71 13.32
CA GLY A 307 -0.08 13.68 13.88
C GLY A 307 -0.07 13.81 15.40
N SER A 308 -0.36 12.71 16.12
CA SER A 308 -0.28 12.69 17.59
C SER A 308 1.15 12.54 18.14
N MET A 309 2.12 12.31 17.25
CA MET A 309 3.54 12.15 17.57
C MET A 309 4.40 13.24 16.92
N ARG A 310 5.64 13.37 17.41
CA ARG A 310 6.66 14.16 16.71
C ARG A 310 6.93 13.53 15.33
N GLU A 311 7.14 14.37 14.33
CA GLU A 311 7.64 13.96 13.01
C GLU A 311 9.14 13.66 13.16
N ALA A 312 9.48 12.40 13.39
CA ALA A 312 10.82 12.01 13.77
C ALA A 312 11.11 10.54 13.46
N ILE A 313 12.39 10.28 13.23
CA ILE A 313 12.98 8.96 13.35
C ILE A 313 13.87 8.98 14.59
N GLU A 314 13.43 8.30 15.63
CA GLU A 314 14.08 8.32 16.94
C GLU A 314 15.24 7.30 17.05
N ASP A 315 16.10 7.48 18.04
CA ASP A 315 17.31 6.67 18.23
C ASP A 315 17.02 5.17 18.41
N ASP A 316 15.87 4.83 19.01
CA ASP A 316 15.44 3.44 19.19
C ASP A 316 15.04 2.78 17.88
N GLN A 317 14.44 3.52 16.94
CA GLN A 317 14.15 3.07 15.58
C GLN A 317 15.44 2.85 14.79
N VAL A 318 16.42 3.74 14.93
CA VAL A 318 17.76 3.58 14.32
C VAL A 318 18.46 2.33 14.86
N GLN A 319 18.43 2.14 16.19
CA GLN A 319 19.02 0.95 16.81
C GLN A 319 18.31 -0.34 16.36
N TRP A 320 16.97 -0.32 16.30
CA TRP A 320 16.18 -1.44 15.81
C TRP A 320 16.52 -1.77 14.36
N LEU A 321 16.55 -0.78 13.46
CA LEU A 321 16.91 -0.99 12.05
C LEU A 321 18.30 -1.61 11.92
N ARG A 322 19.30 -1.09 12.66
CA ARG A 322 20.66 -1.63 12.66
C ARG A 322 20.70 -3.09 13.12
N GLN A 323 19.92 -3.45 14.15
CA GLN A 323 19.82 -4.84 14.63
C GLN A 323 19.17 -5.76 13.59
N GLN A 324 18.06 -5.34 12.97
CA GLN A 324 17.37 -6.12 11.95
C GLN A 324 18.25 -6.33 10.70
N ALA A 325 18.93 -5.27 10.24
CA ALA A 325 19.84 -5.34 9.11
C ALA A 325 21.03 -6.27 9.39
N ALA A 326 21.63 -6.20 10.58
CA ALA A 326 22.75 -7.05 10.98
C ALA A 326 22.38 -8.52 11.22
N ALA A 327 21.10 -8.81 11.52
CA ALA A 327 20.61 -10.17 11.75
C ALA A 327 20.45 -10.98 10.45
N THR A 328 20.51 -10.32 9.29
CA THR A 328 20.31 -10.95 7.97
C THR A 328 21.60 -10.85 7.16
N ALA A 329 21.89 -11.86 6.32
CA ALA A 329 23.07 -11.83 5.46
C ALA A 329 23.08 -10.57 4.57
N SER A 330 24.26 -9.95 4.41
CA SER A 330 24.45 -8.75 3.59
C SER A 330 24.16 -8.95 2.11
N THR A 331 24.11 -10.21 1.66
CA THR A 331 23.76 -10.58 0.28
C THR A 331 22.26 -10.59 0.02
N ILE A 332 21.42 -10.52 1.06
CA ILE A 332 19.96 -10.42 0.89
C ILE A 332 19.62 -8.94 0.72
N PRO A 333 19.04 -8.52 -0.43
CA PRO A 333 18.67 -7.13 -0.67
C PRO A 333 17.58 -6.66 0.30
N ALA A 334 17.53 -5.36 0.52
CA ALA A 334 16.48 -4.67 1.25
C ALA A 334 15.97 -3.45 0.49
N VAL A 335 14.70 -3.15 0.72
CA VAL A 335 14.06 -1.89 0.33
C VAL A 335 13.29 -1.35 1.53
N ALA A 336 13.11 -0.03 1.61
CA ALA A 336 12.46 0.60 2.76
C ALA A 336 11.38 1.59 2.34
N PHE A 337 10.37 1.73 3.20
CA PHE A 337 9.28 2.69 3.07
C PHE A 337 9.13 3.47 4.38
N GLN A 338 8.99 4.78 4.24
CA GLN A 338 8.74 5.75 5.32
C GLN A 338 7.76 6.79 4.78
N HIS A 339 7.01 7.52 5.61
CA HIS A 339 6.07 8.50 5.08
C HIS A 339 6.74 9.86 4.84
N ILE A 340 7.24 10.48 5.91
CA ILE A 340 7.87 11.80 5.87
C ILE A 340 9.34 11.64 5.43
N PRO A 341 9.87 12.43 4.50
CA PRO A 341 11.25 12.31 4.06
C PRO A 341 12.29 12.55 5.16
N THR A 342 13.46 11.95 5.01
CA THR A 342 14.62 12.19 5.88
C THR A 342 15.28 13.53 5.54
N SER A 343 16.09 14.06 6.45
CA SER A 343 16.85 15.29 6.21
C SER A 343 17.79 15.19 4.99
N ALA A 344 18.21 13.98 4.62
CA ALA A 344 19.05 13.75 3.46
C ALA A 344 18.34 14.01 2.12
N HIS A 345 16.99 14.00 2.08
CA HIS A 345 16.22 14.27 0.87
C HIS A 345 16.35 15.75 0.42
N GLU A 346 16.48 16.68 1.37
CA GLU A 346 16.59 18.12 1.09
C GLU A 346 17.90 18.48 0.34
N TYR A 347 18.93 17.64 0.44
CA TYR A 347 20.26 17.91 -0.14
C TYR A 347 20.55 17.08 -1.40
N ILE A 348 19.54 16.46 -2.01
CA ILE A 348 19.71 15.70 -3.26
C ILE A 348 20.02 16.65 -4.42
N ASP A 349 20.95 16.24 -5.29
CA ASP A 349 21.23 16.91 -6.55
C ASP A 349 20.18 16.55 -7.61
N ALA A 350 19.31 17.52 -7.91
CA ALA A 350 18.20 17.39 -8.85
C ALA A 350 18.62 16.95 -10.26
N ASP A 351 19.85 17.24 -10.69
CA ASP A 351 20.34 16.90 -12.03
C ASP A 351 20.52 15.37 -12.24
N THR A 352 20.53 14.61 -11.14
CA THR A 352 20.69 13.14 -11.16
C THR A 352 19.37 12.38 -11.00
N CYS A 353 18.27 13.10 -10.85
CA CYS A 353 16.95 12.57 -10.52
C CYS A 353 16.13 12.19 -11.75
N VAL A 354 15.28 11.18 -11.60
CA VAL A 354 14.19 10.87 -12.53
C VAL A 354 12.86 11.20 -11.87
N GLY A 355 12.10 12.12 -12.46
CA GLY A 355 10.78 12.56 -12.00
C GLY A 355 10.70 14.04 -11.70
N TYR A 356 9.61 14.47 -11.06
CA TYR A 356 9.30 15.87 -10.86
C TYR A 356 9.60 16.33 -9.43
N GLN A 357 10.24 17.50 -9.34
CA GLN A 357 10.48 18.23 -8.08
C GLN A 357 9.69 19.54 -8.12
N GLY A 358 8.46 19.50 -7.61
CA GLY A 358 7.53 20.62 -7.65
C GLY A 358 7.58 21.54 -6.44
N GLU A 359 8.19 21.09 -5.35
CA GLU A 359 8.24 21.82 -4.09
C GLU A 359 9.49 21.47 -3.28
N GLY A 360 9.77 22.28 -2.25
CA GLY A 360 10.82 21.98 -1.27
C GLY A 360 10.48 20.72 -0.47
N VAL A 361 11.49 20.07 0.08
CA VAL A 361 11.27 18.88 0.91
C VAL A 361 10.75 19.33 2.27
N ALA A 362 9.74 18.63 2.78
CA ALA A 362 9.25 18.80 4.14
C ALA A 362 9.74 17.61 4.97
N GLU A 363 11.01 17.65 5.40
CA GLU A 363 11.61 16.54 6.14
C GLU A 363 11.12 16.42 7.59
N ILE A 364 11.40 15.25 8.19
CA ILE A 364 11.26 15.01 9.62
C ILE A 364 12.01 16.05 10.47
N GLN A 365 11.42 16.42 11.60
CA GLN A 365 11.96 17.42 12.55
C GLN A 365 13.13 16.89 13.38
N TYR A 366 13.26 15.57 13.50
CA TYR A 366 14.41 14.90 14.09
C TYR A 366 14.76 13.67 13.28
N ASP A 367 16.02 13.60 12.85
CA ASP A 367 16.55 12.51 12.05
C ASP A 367 17.67 11.83 12.84
N GLY A 368 17.36 10.68 13.44
CA GLY A 368 18.34 9.86 14.16
C GLY A 368 19.37 9.18 13.24
N GLY A 369 19.24 9.27 11.91
CA GLY A 369 20.23 8.79 10.96
C GLY A 369 20.00 7.36 10.46
N ILE A 370 18.77 7.03 10.02
CA ILE A 370 18.52 5.74 9.34
C ILE A 370 19.24 5.61 8.00
N THR A 371 19.46 6.73 7.30
CA THR A 371 20.21 6.77 6.03
C THR A 371 21.61 6.18 6.20
N ASP A 372 22.29 6.55 7.28
CA ASP A 372 23.63 6.03 7.58
C ASP A 372 23.60 4.52 7.82
N VAL A 373 22.59 4.01 8.54
CA VAL A 373 22.41 2.57 8.76
C VAL A 373 22.19 1.82 7.44
N MET A 374 21.40 2.39 6.53
CA MET A 374 21.13 1.78 5.22
C MET A 374 22.40 1.69 4.37
N ILE A 375 23.20 2.76 4.34
CA ILE A 375 24.49 2.81 3.64
C ILE A 375 25.51 1.86 4.27
N GLU A 376 25.68 1.93 5.60
CA GLU A 376 26.58 1.05 6.36
C GLU A 376 26.27 -0.43 6.10
N SER A 377 24.99 -0.76 5.93
CA SER A 377 24.56 -2.13 5.65
C SER A 377 24.86 -2.60 4.22
N GLY A 378 24.97 -1.68 3.25
CA GLY A 378 25.32 -1.98 1.84
C GLY A 378 24.31 -2.82 1.05
N ARG A 379 23.11 -3.05 1.58
CA ARG A 379 22.05 -3.91 0.98
C ARG A 379 20.74 -3.19 0.71
N PHE A 380 20.60 -1.94 1.13
CA PHE A 380 19.39 -1.16 0.88
C PHE A 380 19.48 -0.49 -0.49
N HIS A 381 18.50 -0.76 -1.35
CA HIS A 381 18.49 -0.24 -2.72
C HIS A 381 17.70 1.07 -2.84
N PHE A 382 16.62 1.22 -2.08
CA PHE A 382 15.92 2.49 -1.99
C PHE A 382 15.23 2.69 -0.64
N LEU A 383 15.01 3.96 -0.31
CA LEU A 383 14.05 4.44 0.67
C LEU A 383 12.98 5.24 -0.07
N ALA A 384 11.74 4.74 -0.01
CA ALA A 384 10.58 5.35 -0.66
C ALA A 384 9.74 6.14 0.36
N VAL A 385 9.28 7.32 -0.05
CA VAL A 385 8.57 8.29 0.80
C VAL A 385 7.28 8.82 0.18
N GLY A 386 6.45 9.52 0.95
CA GLY A 386 5.23 10.22 0.50
C GLY A 386 5.30 11.71 0.87
N HIS A 387 4.23 12.25 1.48
CA HIS A 387 4.16 13.52 2.22
C HIS A 387 4.26 14.81 1.38
N ASN A 388 5.26 14.91 0.50
CA ASN A 388 5.40 16.05 -0.42
C ASN A 388 4.59 15.81 -1.69
N HIS A 389 3.37 16.35 -1.76
CA HIS A 389 2.44 16.07 -2.87
C HIS A 389 2.87 16.68 -4.20
N GLY A 390 3.85 17.59 -4.18
CA GLY A 390 4.45 18.19 -5.35
C GLY A 390 5.69 17.46 -5.86
N ASN A 391 6.21 16.46 -5.13
CA ASN A 391 7.41 15.72 -5.49
C ASN A 391 7.07 14.27 -5.80
N ASP A 392 7.72 13.74 -6.83
CA ASP A 392 7.66 12.31 -7.13
C ASP A 392 8.96 11.81 -7.75
N TYR A 393 10.07 12.53 -7.60
CA TYR A 393 11.36 12.13 -8.15
C TYR A 393 11.93 10.87 -7.46
N CYS A 394 12.88 10.22 -8.11
CA CYS A 394 13.69 9.15 -7.57
C CYS A 394 15.15 9.39 -7.97
N CYS A 395 16.05 9.47 -6.99
CA CYS A 395 17.42 9.94 -7.20
C CYS A 395 18.44 9.07 -6.49
N PRO A 396 19.63 8.87 -7.08
CA PRO A 396 20.75 8.25 -6.37
C PRO A 396 21.22 9.16 -5.24
N TYR A 397 21.51 8.58 -4.10
CA TYR A 397 22.13 9.25 -2.96
C TYR A 397 23.58 8.78 -2.81
N SER A 398 24.52 9.66 -3.13
CA SER A 398 25.95 9.39 -2.95
C SER A 398 26.47 10.15 -1.71
N SER A 399 26.87 9.41 -0.68
CA SER A 399 27.55 9.99 0.47
C SER A 399 29.05 10.17 0.17
N SER A 400 29.61 11.34 0.52
CA SER A 400 31.06 11.61 0.45
C SER A 400 31.91 10.66 1.31
N SER A 401 31.29 9.87 2.19
CA SER A 401 31.93 8.83 3.00
C SER A 401 32.00 7.46 2.30
N SER A 402 31.51 7.33 1.06
CA SER A 402 31.61 6.11 0.23
C SER A 402 33.05 5.90 -0.30
N ASN A 403 34.03 5.82 0.59
CA ASN A 403 35.40 5.45 0.26
C ASN A 403 35.58 3.94 0.01
N ASN A 404 34.50 3.20 -0.19
CA ASN A 404 34.53 1.77 -0.45
C ASN A 404 33.88 1.52 -1.80
N ASN A 405 34.53 0.70 -2.63
CA ASN A 405 34.09 0.21 -3.93
C ASN A 405 32.80 -0.65 -3.81
N GLN A 406 31.73 -0.16 -3.18
CA GLN A 406 30.42 -0.78 -3.16
C GLN A 406 29.62 -0.19 -4.32
N GLU A 407 29.26 -1.05 -5.26
CA GLU A 407 28.53 -0.73 -6.50
C GLU A 407 27.02 -0.47 -6.28
N ASN A 408 26.53 -0.40 -5.04
CA ASN A 408 25.11 -0.23 -4.73
C ASN A 408 24.84 1.17 -4.17
N ASP A 409 24.38 2.07 -5.04
CA ASP A 409 23.85 3.37 -4.62
C ASP A 409 22.48 3.20 -3.93
N LEU A 410 22.28 3.88 -2.80
CA LEU A 410 20.97 4.01 -2.17
C LEU A 410 20.16 5.05 -2.95
N TYR A 411 18.90 4.76 -3.27
CA TYR A 411 18.02 5.74 -3.93
C TYR A 411 16.97 6.30 -2.98
N PHE A 412 16.63 7.57 -3.17
CA PHE A 412 15.53 8.25 -2.47
C PHE A 412 14.42 8.55 -3.46
N CYS A 413 13.23 8.01 -3.20
CA CYS A 413 12.14 8.01 -4.17
C CYS A 413 10.82 8.48 -3.54
N PHE A 414 10.32 9.63 -3.98
CA PHE A 414 8.99 10.08 -3.64
C PHE A 414 7.94 9.28 -4.41
N GLY A 415 6.92 8.81 -3.71
CA GLY A 415 5.71 8.27 -4.30
C GLY A 415 4.92 9.37 -5.02
N ARG A 416 4.07 8.98 -5.96
CA ARG A 416 3.10 9.90 -6.56
C ARG A 416 1.92 10.08 -5.61
N HIS A 417 1.61 11.33 -5.26
CA HIS A 417 0.38 11.69 -4.56
C HIS A 417 -0.83 11.11 -5.29
N SER A 418 -1.47 10.12 -4.66
CA SER A 418 -2.35 9.18 -5.36
C SER A 418 -3.82 9.60 -5.36
N GLY A 419 -4.29 10.25 -4.30
CA GLY A 419 -5.71 10.58 -4.14
C GLY A 419 -6.09 11.95 -4.65
N TYR A 420 -7.39 12.23 -4.63
CA TYR A 420 -7.95 13.54 -4.96
C TYR A 420 -8.19 14.43 -3.73
N GLY A 421 -8.04 13.90 -2.52
CA GLY A 421 -7.90 14.71 -1.30
C GLY A 421 -6.45 15.21 -1.14
N GLY A 422 -6.23 16.15 -0.23
CA GLY A 422 -4.97 16.84 -0.05
C GLY A 422 -4.71 17.90 -1.13
N TYR A 423 -3.69 18.72 -0.91
CA TYR A 423 -3.25 19.69 -1.91
C TYR A 423 -2.43 19.00 -3.01
N GLY A 424 -2.14 19.71 -4.10
CA GLY A 424 -1.20 19.24 -5.12
C GLY A 424 -1.79 19.29 -6.53
N LYS A 425 -0.94 19.57 -7.51
CA LYS A 425 -1.32 19.84 -8.91
C LYS A 425 -0.89 18.75 -9.88
N LEU A 426 -0.10 17.78 -9.43
CA LEU A 426 0.36 16.68 -10.26
C LEU A 426 -0.82 15.82 -10.71
N ASP A 427 -0.76 15.32 -11.94
CA ASP A 427 -1.71 14.30 -12.37
C ASP A 427 -1.64 13.10 -11.43
N ARG A 428 -2.81 12.54 -11.08
CA ARG A 428 -2.88 11.49 -10.07
C ARG A 428 -2.43 10.16 -10.64
N GLY A 429 -1.85 9.33 -9.78
CA GLY A 429 -1.24 8.07 -10.18
C GLY A 429 -0.59 7.36 -9.01
N VAL A 430 0.11 6.28 -9.29
CA VAL A 430 0.83 5.47 -8.29
C VAL A 430 2.27 5.25 -8.74
N ARG A 431 3.19 5.13 -7.78
CA ARG A 431 4.57 4.73 -8.08
C ARG A 431 4.69 3.22 -8.02
N MET A 432 5.30 2.64 -9.04
CA MET A 432 5.54 1.22 -9.19
C MET A 432 7.03 0.92 -8.98
N TYR A 433 7.32 -0.22 -8.37
CA TYR A 433 8.67 -0.78 -8.25
C TYR A 433 8.63 -2.21 -8.77
N GLU A 434 9.54 -2.56 -9.65
CA GLU A 434 9.73 -3.94 -10.07
C GLU A 434 11.12 -4.41 -9.67
N LEU A 435 11.14 -5.48 -8.88
CA LEU A 435 12.33 -6.05 -8.28
C LEU A 435 12.64 -7.37 -8.95
N LEU A 436 13.87 -7.56 -9.40
CA LEU A 436 14.31 -8.68 -10.20
C LEU A 436 15.50 -9.38 -9.53
N LEU A 437 15.40 -10.70 -9.36
CA LEU A 437 16.55 -11.55 -9.07
C LEU A 437 16.88 -12.38 -10.32
N THR A 438 18.02 -12.05 -10.93
CA THR A 438 18.56 -12.74 -12.10
C THR A 438 19.75 -13.61 -11.71
N ASN A 439 20.11 -14.56 -12.57
CA ASN A 439 21.39 -15.24 -12.43
C ASN A 439 22.53 -14.30 -12.84
N ASP A 440 23.70 -14.43 -12.22
CA ASP A 440 24.90 -13.77 -12.72
C ASP A 440 25.29 -14.37 -14.09
N ASP A 441 25.15 -13.59 -15.15
CA ASP A 441 25.40 -13.99 -16.55
C ASP A 441 26.87 -14.39 -16.82
N GLY A 442 27.78 -14.14 -15.88
CA GLY A 442 29.19 -14.47 -16.00
C GLY A 442 29.57 -15.93 -15.69
N ASN A 443 28.64 -16.76 -15.20
CA ASN A 443 28.95 -18.12 -14.73
C ASN A 443 28.09 -19.18 -15.44
N GLU A 444 28.72 -20.06 -16.23
CA GLU A 444 28.05 -21.15 -16.98
C GLU A 444 27.34 -22.20 -16.08
N ASN A 445 27.37 -22.02 -14.76
CA ASN A 445 26.78 -22.91 -13.75
C ASN A 445 25.41 -22.43 -13.24
N ASN A 446 24.65 -21.66 -14.02
CA ASN A 446 23.33 -21.11 -13.70
C ASN A 446 22.18 -22.15 -13.61
N ASN A 447 22.50 -23.42 -13.38
CA ASN A 447 21.49 -24.46 -13.24
C ASN A 447 20.97 -24.51 -11.79
N VAL A 448 19.67 -24.74 -11.66
CA VAL A 448 19.05 -25.12 -10.39
C VAL A 448 19.35 -26.60 -10.15
N TYR A 449 20.02 -26.92 -9.04
CA TYR A 449 20.36 -28.30 -8.69
C TYR A 449 19.51 -28.77 -7.51
N TYR A 450 18.83 -29.90 -7.68
CA TYR A 450 18.19 -30.61 -6.56
C TYR A 450 19.20 -31.54 -5.89
N ASP A 451 19.54 -31.24 -4.65
CA ASP A 451 20.33 -32.12 -3.79
C ASP A 451 19.43 -33.16 -3.14
N LYS A 452 19.62 -34.43 -3.51
CA LYS A 452 18.85 -35.55 -2.97
C LYS A 452 19.19 -35.89 -1.53
N GLU A 453 20.41 -35.62 -1.07
CA GLU A 453 20.84 -35.92 0.29
C GLU A 453 20.33 -34.85 1.26
N ALA A 454 20.33 -33.60 0.83
CA ALA A 454 19.79 -32.48 1.61
C ALA A 454 18.28 -32.26 1.41
N GLU A 455 17.63 -33.00 0.51
CA GLU A 455 16.24 -32.79 0.06
C GLU A 455 15.93 -31.31 -0.23
N SER A 456 16.86 -30.61 -0.89
CA SER A 456 16.75 -29.15 -1.11
C SER A 456 17.29 -28.70 -2.45
N PHE A 457 16.82 -27.53 -2.92
CA PHE A 457 17.35 -26.87 -4.10
C PHE A 457 18.51 -25.93 -3.75
N SER A 458 19.53 -25.90 -4.61
CA SER A 458 20.64 -24.95 -4.55
C SER A 458 20.82 -24.26 -5.90
N GLU A 459 21.18 -22.98 -5.85
CA GLU A 459 21.37 -22.13 -7.04
C GLU A 459 22.65 -21.31 -6.90
N GLY A 460 23.17 -20.86 -8.05
CA GLY A 460 24.28 -19.93 -8.11
C GLY A 460 23.95 -18.54 -7.55
N THR A 461 24.95 -17.66 -7.51
CA THR A 461 24.79 -16.28 -7.05
C THR A 461 23.73 -15.55 -7.88
N LYS A 462 22.81 -14.87 -7.20
CA LYS A 462 21.80 -14.02 -7.82
C LYS A 462 22.24 -12.57 -7.80
N VAL A 463 21.88 -11.84 -8.85
CA VAL A 463 22.03 -10.38 -8.93
C VAL A 463 20.66 -9.77 -8.68
N PHE A 464 20.60 -8.76 -7.80
CA PHE A 464 19.39 -7.98 -7.58
C PHE A 464 19.42 -6.72 -8.44
N GLN A 465 18.37 -6.52 -9.22
CA GLN A 465 18.15 -5.34 -10.04
C GLN A 465 16.75 -4.83 -9.76
N TRP A 466 16.52 -3.53 -9.94
CA TRP A 466 15.19 -2.97 -9.77
C TRP A 466 14.97 -1.80 -10.72
N ARG A 467 13.70 -1.50 -10.97
CA ARG A 467 13.28 -0.34 -11.77
C ARG A 467 12.02 0.27 -11.18
N THR A 468 11.72 1.50 -11.55
CA THR A 468 10.54 2.22 -11.05
C THR A 468 9.96 3.17 -12.08
N TRP A 469 8.66 3.43 -11.99
CA TRP A 469 7.94 4.39 -12.82
C TRP A 469 6.71 4.90 -12.09
N VAL A 470 6.13 5.98 -12.59
CA VAL A 470 4.81 6.43 -12.17
C VAL A 470 3.78 6.01 -13.23
N ARG A 471 2.73 5.31 -12.79
CA ARG A 471 1.55 5.02 -13.59
C ARG A 471 0.50 6.09 -13.32
N LEU A 472 0.15 6.88 -14.33
CA LEU A 472 -0.88 7.92 -14.24
C LEU A 472 -2.29 7.35 -14.46
N GLU A 473 -3.32 8.08 -13.99
CA GLU A 473 -4.73 7.77 -14.25
C GLU A 473 -5.05 7.67 -15.75
N SER A 474 -4.34 8.45 -16.59
CA SER A 474 -4.43 8.37 -18.05
C SER A 474 -4.05 7.00 -18.61
N GLY A 475 -3.30 6.20 -17.85
CA GLY A 475 -2.68 4.96 -18.28
C GLY A 475 -1.25 5.14 -18.77
N ASP A 476 -0.68 6.34 -18.76
CA ASP A 476 0.71 6.55 -19.19
C ASP A 476 1.72 6.10 -18.12
N GLN A 477 2.89 5.62 -18.57
CA GLN A 477 4.07 5.44 -17.71
C GLN A 477 5.02 6.62 -17.92
N VAL A 478 5.28 7.34 -16.84
CA VAL A 478 6.20 8.48 -16.78
C VAL A 478 7.27 8.25 -15.72
N ASP A 479 8.31 9.09 -15.71
CA ASP A 479 9.37 9.08 -14.69
C ASP A 479 10.01 7.69 -14.50
N PHE A 480 10.27 7.04 -15.64
CA PHE A 480 10.76 5.68 -15.73
C PHE A 480 12.27 5.64 -15.52
N MET A 481 12.72 4.89 -14.52
CA MET A 481 14.12 4.55 -14.27
C MET A 481 14.28 3.05 -14.45
N ASP A 482 15.09 2.61 -15.42
CA ASP A 482 15.27 1.19 -15.76
C ASP A 482 16.29 0.48 -14.86
N TYR A 483 16.51 -0.82 -15.08
CA TYR A 483 17.38 -1.69 -14.27
C TYR A 483 18.87 -1.30 -14.24
N ASP A 484 19.34 -0.56 -15.23
CA ASP A 484 20.70 0.00 -15.26
C ASP A 484 20.77 1.38 -14.58
N HIS A 485 19.64 1.84 -14.03
CA HIS A 485 19.42 3.18 -13.49
C HIS A 485 19.86 4.30 -14.44
N SER A 486 19.94 4.00 -15.76
CA SER A 486 20.23 5.00 -16.76
C SER A 486 19.03 5.91 -16.94
N ILE A 487 19.31 7.22 -16.97
CA ILE A 487 18.31 8.22 -17.31
C ILE A 487 18.09 8.10 -18.82
N THR A 488 17.11 7.30 -19.22
CA THR A 488 16.62 7.35 -20.60
C THR A 488 15.86 8.66 -20.77
N GLN A 489 16.51 9.68 -21.32
CA GLN A 489 15.78 10.78 -21.94
C GLN A 489 14.85 10.16 -22.98
N LYS A 490 13.56 10.21 -22.68
CA LYS A 490 12.49 9.69 -23.53
C LYS A 490 12.35 10.65 -24.72
N ASP A 491 13.29 10.58 -25.65
CA ASP A 491 13.08 11.09 -27.01
C ASP A 491 12.00 10.21 -27.65
N ASP A 492 10.81 10.80 -27.81
CA ASP A 492 9.68 10.40 -28.67
C ASP A 492 9.11 8.97 -28.51
N ILE A 493 8.00 8.85 -27.74
CA ILE A 493 6.92 7.87 -28.02
C ILE A 493 5.59 8.58 -28.04
#